data_AF-A0A820VLD6-F1
#
_entry.id   AF-A0A820VLD6-F1
#
_cell.length_a   1.000
_cell.length_b   1.000
_cell.length_c   1.000
_cell.angle_alpha   90.00
_cell.angle_beta   90.00
_cell.angle_gamma   90.00
#
_symmetry.space_group_name_H-M   'P 1'
#
loop_
_entity.id
_entity.type
_entity.pdbx_description
1 polymer ?
#
loop_
_entity_poly.entity_id
_entity_poly.type
_entity_poly.pdbx_seq_one_letter_code
_entity_poly.pdbx_strand_id
1 'polypeptide(L)'
;SLDWNDKLFDSTFDKCYCPKCYSTKLPDVTQAGEGEYVIPREWARIGLRVDEAFQEEQDIWNRWIVTFHGTTIIAAKSILSHRHFCLPGDTLIDGSVLGIRKGHIPGKQQIYTSPTIAYSSLPGYSPKYEYYSTKTRRIYDVQIVLQCRQKLDALGIQGETVGAGSKRLCQFIPNDRIEYFTKARAALVPYGLLVRLV
;
A
#
# COMPACT_ATOMS: atom_id res chain seq x y z
N SER A 1 18.70 8.13 -6.06
CA SER A 1 18.39 6.74 -6.48
C SER A 1 17.61 6.09 -5.35
N LEU A 2 16.56 5.33 -5.64
CA LEU A 2 15.85 4.58 -4.59
C LEU A 2 16.73 3.42 -4.08
N ASP A 3 17.57 2.85 -4.96
CA ASP A 3 18.52 1.76 -4.68
C ASP A 3 17.87 0.56 -3.98
N TRP A 4 16.85 -0.02 -4.63
CA TRP A 4 16.14 -1.21 -4.13
C TRP A 4 16.75 -2.43 -4.80
N ASN A 5 16.85 -3.53 -4.07
CA ASN A 5 17.41 -4.75 -4.62
C ASN A 5 16.47 -5.31 -5.70
N ASP A 6 16.94 -5.38 -6.95
CA ASP A 6 16.16 -5.86 -8.11
C ASP A 6 15.60 -7.28 -7.90
N LYS A 7 16.23 -8.09 -7.05
CA LYS A 7 15.74 -9.44 -6.70
C LYS A 7 14.41 -9.43 -5.93
N LEU A 8 13.98 -8.28 -5.42
CA LEU A 8 12.68 -8.13 -4.76
C LEU A 8 11.53 -7.96 -5.76
N PHE A 9 11.84 -7.70 -7.03
CA PHE A 9 10.86 -7.40 -8.06
C PHE A 9 10.65 -8.56 -9.02
N ASP A 10 9.46 -8.58 -9.61
CA ASP A 10 9.07 -9.49 -10.68
C ASP A 10 8.16 -8.75 -11.67
N SER A 11 8.74 -8.39 -12.81
CA SER A 11 8.08 -7.61 -13.84
C SER A 11 6.93 -8.35 -14.54
N THR A 12 6.83 -9.67 -14.35
CA THR A 12 5.68 -10.47 -14.82
C THR A 12 4.36 -9.97 -14.21
N PHE A 13 4.43 -9.37 -13.03
CA PHE A 13 3.27 -8.85 -12.30
C PHE A 13 3.11 -7.33 -12.39
N ASP A 14 3.91 -6.65 -13.22
CA ASP A 14 3.76 -5.22 -13.48
C ASP A 14 2.39 -4.93 -14.09
N LYS A 15 1.78 -3.81 -13.67
CA LYS A 15 0.47 -3.40 -14.20
C LYS A 15 0.32 -1.89 -14.21
N CYS A 16 0.00 -1.33 -15.37
CA CYS A 16 -0.32 0.09 -15.50
C CYS A 16 -1.84 0.31 -15.45
N TYR A 17 -2.29 1.26 -14.64
CA TYR A 17 -3.70 1.63 -14.47
C TYR A 17 -4.02 3.02 -15.04
N CYS A 18 -3.20 3.53 -15.98
CA CYS A 18 -3.53 4.73 -16.73
C CYS A 18 -4.71 4.47 -17.69
N PRO A 19 -5.37 5.50 -18.24
CA PRO A 19 -6.58 5.33 -19.05
C PRO A 19 -6.35 4.53 -20.34
N LYS A 20 -5.09 4.45 -20.81
CA LYS A 20 -4.70 3.65 -21.98
C LYS A 20 -4.58 2.17 -21.64
N CYS A 21 -4.00 1.83 -20.49
CA CYS A 21 -3.74 0.44 -20.09
C CYS A 21 -4.91 -0.19 -19.33
N TYR A 22 -5.68 0.63 -18.60
CA TYR A 22 -6.88 0.23 -17.88
C TYR A 22 -7.99 1.24 -18.16
N SER A 23 -8.78 0.95 -19.21
CA SER A 23 -9.82 1.84 -19.72
C SER A 23 -10.80 2.30 -18.63
N THR A 24 -11.32 3.52 -18.74
CA THR A 24 -12.39 4.05 -17.89
C THR A 24 -13.71 3.29 -18.00
N LYS A 25 -13.86 2.44 -19.04
CA LYS A 25 -15.01 1.54 -19.19
C LYS A 25 -14.90 0.25 -18.35
N LEU A 26 -13.70 -0.09 -17.88
CA LEU A 26 -13.50 -1.22 -16.98
C LEU A 26 -13.98 -0.86 -15.56
N PRO A 27 -14.31 -1.85 -14.71
CA PRO A 27 -14.80 -1.60 -13.36
C PRO A 27 -13.84 -0.76 -12.49
N ASP A 28 -14.41 0.06 -11.60
CA ASP A 28 -13.64 0.80 -10.57
C ASP A 28 -13.39 -0.03 -9.30
N VAL A 29 -14.16 -1.09 -9.11
CA VAL A 29 -14.08 -2.02 -7.99
C VAL A 29 -14.00 -3.42 -8.57
N THR A 30 -13.17 -4.27 -7.98
CA THR A 30 -13.04 -5.67 -8.40
C THR A 30 -12.91 -6.58 -7.19
N GLN A 31 -13.40 -7.81 -7.34
CA GLN A 31 -13.15 -8.91 -6.42
C GLN A 31 -11.68 -9.36 -6.53
N ALA A 32 -11.02 -9.57 -5.40
CA ALA A 32 -9.73 -10.26 -5.32
C ALA A 32 -9.60 -10.97 -3.96
N GLY A 33 -9.45 -12.30 -4.03
CA GLY A 33 -9.62 -13.14 -2.86
C GLY A 33 -11.07 -13.14 -2.37
N GLU A 34 -11.25 -13.11 -1.06
CA GLU A 34 -12.58 -13.10 -0.42
C GLU A 34 -13.19 -11.69 -0.27
N GLY A 35 -12.61 -10.65 -0.88
CA GLY A 35 -13.11 -9.28 -0.76
C GLY A 35 -12.91 -8.42 -2.00
N GLU A 36 -13.50 -7.22 -1.95
CA GLU A 36 -13.40 -6.22 -3.00
C GLU A 36 -12.38 -5.14 -2.65
N TYR A 37 -11.79 -4.54 -3.69
CA TYR A 37 -10.95 -3.35 -3.54
C TYR A 37 -11.15 -2.39 -4.71
N VAL A 38 -10.83 -1.11 -4.48
CA VAL A 38 -10.90 -0.06 -5.49
C VAL A 38 -9.66 -0.09 -6.37
N ILE A 39 -9.86 -0.14 -7.69
CA ILE A 39 -8.78 -0.12 -8.68
C ILE A 39 -7.96 1.17 -8.54
N PRO A 40 -6.61 1.09 -8.44
CA PRO A 40 -5.77 2.26 -8.28
C PRO A 40 -5.53 2.97 -9.62
N ARG A 41 -6.57 3.58 -10.21
CA ARG A 41 -6.45 4.32 -11.48
C ARG A 41 -5.38 5.41 -11.40
N GLU A 42 -4.68 5.62 -12.50
CA GLU A 42 -3.52 6.53 -12.65
C GLU A 42 -2.25 6.09 -11.89
N TRP A 43 -2.23 4.89 -11.30
CA TRP A 43 -1.01 4.32 -10.73
C TRP A 43 -0.40 3.28 -11.66
N ALA A 44 0.90 3.04 -11.50
CA ALA A 44 1.60 1.89 -12.05
C ALA A 44 2.06 1.00 -10.89
N ARG A 45 1.72 -0.29 -10.96
CA ARG A 45 2.26 -1.31 -10.06
C ARG A 45 3.55 -1.85 -10.65
N ILE A 46 4.60 -1.81 -9.85
CA ILE A 46 5.81 -2.60 -10.03
C ILE A 46 5.62 -3.88 -9.20
N GLY A 47 5.66 -5.04 -9.83
CA GLY A 47 5.44 -6.34 -9.21
C GLY A 47 6.52 -6.68 -8.19
N LEU A 48 6.12 -7.17 -7.02
CA LEU A 48 7.03 -7.66 -5.98
C LEU A 48 6.97 -9.17 -5.91
N ARG A 49 8.12 -9.80 -5.64
CA ARG A 49 8.19 -11.22 -5.34
C ARG A 49 7.54 -11.51 -4.01
N VAL A 50 6.72 -12.55 -3.99
CA VAL A 50 6.18 -13.15 -2.78
C VAL A 50 6.79 -14.53 -2.63
N ASP A 51 7.10 -14.92 -1.40
CA ASP A 51 7.65 -16.23 -1.08
C ASP A 51 6.70 -17.36 -1.54
N GLU A 52 7.19 -18.24 -2.42
CA GLU A 52 6.37 -19.25 -3.11
C GLU A 52 5.78 -20.29 -2.16
N ALA A 53 6.58 -20.82 -1.24
CA ALA A 53 6.08 -21.78 -0.25
C ALA A 53 5.01 -21.16 0.65
N PHE A 54 5.22 -19.92 1.10
CA PHE A 54 4.25 -19.21 1.92
C PHE A 54 2.94 -18.91 1.19
N GLN A 55 3.01 -18.40 -0.05
CA GLN A 55 1.81 -18.00 -0.79
C GLN A 55 0.96 -19.19 -1.23
N GLU A 56 1.57 -20.34 -1.52
CA GLU A 56 0.85 -21.60 -1.77
C GLU A 56 0.18 -22.12 -0.51
N GLU A 57 0.89 -22.24 0.60
CA GLU A 57 0.35 -22.78 1.86
C GLU A 57 -0.78 -21.91 2.44
N GLN A 58 -0.66 -20.59 2.32
CA GLN A 58 -1.69 -19.67 2.83
C GLN A 58 -2.80 -19.34 1.82
N ASP A 59 -2.68 -19.83 0.58
CA ASP A 59 -3.58 -19.55 -0.54
C ASP A 59 -3.93 -18.05 -0.66
N ILE A 60 -2.89 -17.20 -0.60
CA ILE A 60 -3.09 -15.75 -0.42
C ILE A 60 -3.79 -15.09 -1.62
N TRP A 61 -3.74 -15.70 -2.80
CA TRP A 61 -4.34 -15.11 -4.00
C TRP A 61 -5.85 -15.30 -4.05
N ASN A 62 -6.34 -16.43 -3.54
CA ASN A 62 -7.76 -16.79 -3.56
C ASN A 62 -8.48 -16.47 -2.25
N ARG A 63 -7.77 -16.41 -1.13
CA ARG A 63 -8.38 -16.15 0.19
C ARG A 63 -8.16 -14.73 0.67
N TRP A 64 -6.94 -14.21 0.59
CA TRP A 64 -6.62 -12.94 1.21
C TRP A 64 -7.09 -11.76 0.36
N ILE A 65 -7.66 -10.76 1.02
CA ILE A 65 -8.19 -9.55 0.36
C ILE A 65 -7.04 -8.64 -0.09
N VAL A 66 -7.31 -7.78 -1.06
CA VAL A 66 -6.36 -6.74 -1.49
C VAL A 66 -6.56 -5.46 -0.70
N THR A 67 -5.47 -4.92 -0.16
CA THR A 67 -5.46 -3.63 0.54
C THR A 67 -4.25 -2.79 0.15
N PHE A 68 -4.23 -1.53 0.58
CA PHE A 68 -3.20 -0.55 0.27
C PHE A 68 -2.61 0.02 1.56
N HIS A 69 -1.29 0.04 1.67
CA HIS A 69 -0.56 0.61 2.80
C HIS A 69 0.23 1.85 2.35
N GLY A 70 -0.19 3.02 2.81
CA GLY A 70 0.52 4.28 2.60
C GLY A 70 1.70 4.39 3.54
N THR A 71 2.89 4.64 3.01
CA THR A 71 4.09 4.77 3.84
C THR A 71 5.16 5.63 3.18
N THR A 72 6.27 5.87 3.88
CA THR A 72 7.43 6.58 3.31
C THR A 72 8.28 5.64 2.46
N ILE A 73 9.09 6.20 1.55
CA ILE A 73 10.04 5.42 0.74
C ILE A 73 10.97 4.57 1.63
N ILE A 74 11.51 5.16 2.69
CA ILE A 74 12.44 4.46 3.58
C ILE A 74 11.77 3.35 4.38
N ALA A 75 10.53 3.57 4.83
CA ALA A 75 9.75 2.55 5.51
C ALA A 75 9.38 1.43 4.54
N ALA A 76 8.92 1.73 3.32
CA ALA A 76 8.65 0.71 2.30
C ALA A 76 9.90 -0.14 1.99
N LYS A 77 11.06 0.49 1.82
CA LYS A 77 12.34 -0.22 1.62
C LYS A 77 12.66 -1.14 2.79
N SER A 78 12.46 -0.67 4.02
CA SER A 78 12.68 -1.47 5.24
C SER A 78 11.72 -2.67 5.30
N ILE A 79 10.45 -2.46 4.98
CA ILE A 79 9.42 -3.50 4.96
C ILE A 79 9.79 -4.62 3.99
N LEU A 80 10.21 -4.26 2.77
CA LEU A 80 10.59 -5.26 1.76
C LEU A 80 11.91 -5.95 2.07
N SER A 81 12.88 -5.22 2.62
CA SER A 81 14.19 -5.78 2.97
C SER A 81 14.10 -6.75 4.15
N HIS A 82 13.29 -6.41 5.16
CA HIS A 82 13.11 -7.24 6.37
C HIS A 82 11.96 -8.24 6.27
N ARG A 83 11.14 -8.17 5.19
CA ARG A 83 9.91 -8.97 5.01
C ARG A 83 8.93 -8.86 6.17
N HIS A 84 8.89 -7.71 6.84
CA HIS A 84 7.99 -7.43 7.97
C HIS A 84 7.58 -5.96 7.93
N PHE A 85 6.28 -5.70 8.13
CA PHE A 85 5.78 -4.35 8.36
C PHE A 85 6.39 -3.72 9.63
N CYS A 86 6.96 -2.53 9.48
CA CYS A 86 7.50 -1.76 10.60
C CYS A 86 6.38 -1.17 11.47
N LEU A 87 6.59 -1.15 12.77
CA LEU A 87 5.76 -0.47 13.76
C LEU A 87 6.48 0.75 14.35
N PRO A 88 5.73 1.69 14.94
CA PRO A 88 6.35 2.81 15.64
C PRO A 88 7.32 2.30 16.71
N GLY A 89 8.56 2.83 16.69
CA GLY A 89 9.68 2.40 17.54
C GLY A 89 10.69 1.49 16.83
N ASP A 90 10.35 0.88 15.69
CA ASP A 90 11.30 0.05 14.94
C ASP A 90 12.39 0.89 14.28
N THR A 91 13.60 0.35 14.23
CA THR A 91 14.72 0.92 13.46
C THR A 91 14.58 0.54 11.98
N LEU A 92 14.61 1.55 11.12
CA LEU A 92 14.57 1.43 9.67
C LEU A 92 15.96 1.10 9.10
N ILE A 93 16.01 0.74 7.82
CA ILE A 93 17.24 0.33 7.15
C ILE A 93 18.31 1.43 7.05
N ASP A 94 17.94 2.70 7.23
CA ASP A 94 18.88 3.83 7.31
C ASP A 94 19.32 4.16 8.75
N GLY A 95 18.90 3.37 9.74
CA GLY A 95 19.18 3.58 11.16
C GLY A 95 18.24 4.56 11.85
N SER A 96 17.32 5.21 11.13
CA SER A 96 16.31 6.07 11.74
C SER A 96 15.25 5.25 12.49
N VAL A 97 14.59 5.85 13.49
CA VAL A 97 13.50 5.21 14.23
C VAL A 97 12.16 5.64 13.65
N LEU A 98 11.28 4.68 13.36
CA LEU A 98 9.93 4.96 12.87
C LEU A 98 9.12 5.65 13.97
N GLY A 99 8.88 6.95 13.81
CA GLY A 99 8.10 7.74 14.76
C GLY A 99 6.61 7.43 14.72
N ILE A 100 5.91 7.75 15.82
CA ILE A 100 4.45 7.83 15.86
C ILE A 100 4.03 9.07 15.05
N ARG A 101 3.30 8.90 13.95
CA ARG A 101 2.84 10.04 13.15
C ARG A 101 1.73 10.82 13.87
N LYS A 102 1.64 12.12 13.62
CA LYS A 102 0.58 13.00 14.14
C LYS A 102 -0.80 12.45 13.71
N GLY A 103 -1.69 12.22 14.66
CA GLY A 103 -3.00 11.58 14.42
C GLY A 103 -3.12 10.12 14.89
N HIS A 104 -2.01 9.48 15.30
CA HIS A 104 -2.09 8.17 15.96
C HIS A 104 -2.76 8.28 17.33
N ILE A 105 -3.73 7.41 17.58
CA ILE A 105 -4.34 7.23 18.90
C ILE A 105 -3.30 6.59 19.83
N PRO A 106 -2.97 7.22 20.98
CA PRO A 106 -2.06 6.65 21.96
C PRO A 106 -2.45 5.20 22.32
N GLY A 107 -1.47 4.28 22.32
CA GLY A 107 -1.67 2.87 22.68
C GLY A 107 -2.05 1.93 21.53
N LYS A 108 -2.35 2.43 20.32
CA LYS A 108 -2.61 1.57 19.13
C LYS A 108 -1.36 1.46 18.24
N GLN A 109 -0.50 0.48 18.53
CA GLN A 109 0.61 0.07 17.66
C GLN A 109 0.13 -1.00 16.66
N GLN A 110 -0.53 -0.55 15.60
CA GLN A 110 -1.07 -1.42 14.56
C GLN A 110 -0.58 -1.02 13.17
N ILE A 111 -0.62 -1.97 12.24
CA ILE A 111 -0.38 -1.73 10.83
C ILE A 111 -1.72 -1.42 10.19
N TYR A 112 -1.84 -0.25 9.57
CA TYR A 112 -3.06 0.21 8.92
C TYR A 112 -2.99 0.10 7.41
N THR A 113 -4.09 -0.29 6.81
CA THR A 113 -4.28 -0.42 5.36
C THR A 113 -5.66 0.11 4.98
N SER A 114 -6.00 0.07 3.69
CA SER A 114 -7.33 0.45 3.20
C SER A 114 -7.71 -0.38 1.97
N PRO A 115 -8.99 -0.66 1.72
CA PRO A 115 -9.44 -1.25 0.45
C PRO A 115 -9.36 -0.26 -0.72
N THR A 116 -8.95 1.00 -0.49
CA THR A 116 -8.83 2.03 -1.52
C THR A 116 -7.52 2.81 -1.42
N ILE A 117 -6.85 2.97 -2.56
CA ILE A 117 -5.64 3.80 -2.62
C ILE A 117 -5.92 5.28 -2.35
N ALA A 118 -7.15 5.74 -2.53
CA ALA A 118 -7.51 7.14 -2.29
C ALA A 118 -7.25 7.53 -0.83
N TYR A 119 -7.51 6.63 0.11
CA TYR A 119 -7.20 6.83 1.54
C TYR A 119 -5.70 6.67 1.80
N SER A 120 -5.11 5.55 1.37
CA SER A 120 -3.69 5.24 1.64
C SER A 120 -2.70 6.19 0.95
N SER A 121 -3.13 6.96 -0.06
CA SER A 121 -2.30 7.96 -0.74
C SER A 121 -2.42 9.38 -0.16
N LEU A 122 -3.21 9.58 0.91
CA LEU A 122 -3.31 10.87 1.57
C LEU A 122 -1.93 11.34 2.07
N PRO A 123 -1.63 12.66 2.07
CA PRO A 123 -0.29 13.18 2.37
C PRO A 123 0.30 12.74 3.72
N GLY A 124 -0.55 12.49 4.73
CA GLY A 124 -0.11 11.99 6.04
C GLY A 124 0.35 10.53 6.02
N TYR A 125 -0.09 9.74 5.03
CA TYR A 125 0.26 8.33 4.88
C TYR A 125 1.32 8.11 3.81
N SER A 126 1.15 8.73 2.64
CA SER A 126 2.08 8.67 1.50
C SER A 126 2.54 10.09 1.12
N PRO A 127 3.68 10.58 1.64
CA PRO A 127 4.22 11.87 1.24
C PRO A 127 4.71 11.84 -0.21
N LYS A 128 4.81 13.03 -0.82
CA LYS A 128 5.39 13.21 -2.15
C LYS A 128 6.91 13.32 -2.07
N TYR A 129 7.59 12.91 -3.13
CA TYR A 129 9.03 12.99 -3.27
C TYR A 129 9.40 13.52 -4.64
N GLU A 130 10.45 14.34 -4.71
CA GLU A 130 11.02 14.73 -5.99
C GLU A 130 11.87 13.59 -6.54
N TYR A 131 11.64 13.23 -7.80
CA TYR A 131 12.40 12.23 -8.53
C TYR A 131 12.94 12.82 -9.83
N TYR A 132 14.26 12.90 -9.94
CA TYR A 132 14.92 13.23 -11.19
C TYR A 132 15.03 11.99 -12.09
N SER A 133 14.34 12.00 -13.23
CA SER A 133 14.46 10.96 -14.24
C SER A 133 15.66 11.26 -15.16
N THR A 134 16.64 10.37 -15.15
CA THR A 134 17.77 10.44 -16.10
C THR A 134 17.35 10.21 -17.54
N LYS A 135 16.26 9.46 -17.77
CA LYS A 135 15.72 9.15 -19.10
C LYS A 135 15.09 10.37 -19.77
N THR A 136 14.29 11.14 -19.03
CA THR A 136 13.59 12.32 -19.58
C THR A 136 14.27 13.64 -19.23
N ARG A 137 15.29 13.62 -18.35
CA ARG A 137 16.00 14.79 -17.80
C ARG A 137 15.06 15.78 -17.12
N ARG A 138 14.02 15.29 -16.43
CA ARG A 138 13.01 16.08 -15.72
C ARG A 138 12.86 15.64 -14.27
N ILE A 139 12.42 16.57 -13.43
CA ILE A 139 11.98 16.28 -12.06
C ILE A 139 10.48 15.99 -12.09
N TYR A 140 10.07 14.97 -11.35
CA TYR A 140 8.68 14.60 -11.15
C TYR A 140 8.39 14.51 -9.66
N ASP A 141 7.20 14.93 -9.25
CA ASP A 141 6.68 14.54 -7.95
C ASP A 141 6.17 13.10 -8.04
N VAL A 142 6.62 12.25 -7.13
CA VAL A 142 6.21 10.85 -7.05
C VAL A 142 5.60 10.54 -5.69
N GLN A 143 4.59 9.70 -5.69
CA GLN A 143 4.08 9.04 -4.48
C GLN A 143 4.21 7.53 -4.63
N ILE A 144 4.36 6.86 -3.48
CA ILE A 144 4.39 5.40 -3.40
C ILE A 144 3.36 4.85 -2.42
N VAL A 145 2.83 3.68 -2.72
CA VAL A 145 1.92 2.92 -1.85
C VAL A 145 2.24 1.44 -2.01
N LEU A 146 2.24 0.66 -0.93
CA LEU A 146 2.34 -0.79 -1.03
C LEU A 146 0.96 -1.38 -1.29
N GLN A 147 0.83 -2.19 -2.34
CA GLN A 147 -0.34 -3.05 -2.55
C GLN A 147 -0.10 -4.38 -1.82
N CYS A 148 -1.05 -4.78 -0.99
CA CYS A 148 -0.90 -5.88 -0.06
C CYS A 148 -2.00 -6.93 -0.22
N ARG A 149 -1.68 -8.17 0.12
CA ARG A 149 -2.65 -9.20 0.49
C ARG A 149 -2.80 -9.20 2.00
N GLN A 150 -4.03 -9.24 2.50
CA GLN A 150 -4.33 -9.22 3.93
C GLN A 150 -5.28 -10.36 4.32
N LYS A 151 -4.92 -11.12 5.35
CA LYS A 151 -5.73 -12.25 5.83
C LYS A 151 -7.01 -11.74 6.48
N LEU A 152 -8.15 -12.28 6.05
CA LEU A 152 -9.47 -11.82 6.51
C LEU A 152 -9.71 -12.10 8.00
N ASP A 153 -9.30 -13.26 8.52
CA ASP A 153 -9.49 -13.63 9.93
C ASP A 153 -8.78 -12.70 10.91
N ALA A 154 -7.68 -12.08 10.48
CA ALA A 154 -6.91 -11.12 11.27
C ALA A 154 -7.38 -9.68 11.05
N LEU A 155 -8.36 -9.44 10.19
CA LEU A 155 -8.81 -8.10 9.81
C LEU A 155 -9.59 -7.43 10.95
N GLY A 156 -9.26 -6.16 11.18
CA GLY A 156 -10.11 -5.21 11.85
C GLY A 156 -10.48 -4.09 10.88
N ILE A 157 -11.70 -3.56 11.02
CA ILE A 157 -12.23 -2.47 10.20
C ILE A 157 -12.65 -1.35 11.13
N GLN A 158 -12.30 -0.12 10.78
CA GLN A 158 -12.73 1.08 11.48
C GLN A 158 -12.94 2.26 10.52
N GLY A 159 -13.48 3.35 11.06
CA GLY A 159 -13.62 4.60 10.35
C GLY A 159 -12.30 5.34 10.13
N GLU A 160 -12.37 6.37 9.31
CA GLU A 160 -11.24 7.26 9.02
C GLU A 160 -10.73 7.96 10.30
N THR A 161 -9.43 8.21 10.34
CA THR A 161 -8.73 8.85 11.47
C THR A 161 -8.07 10.17 11.08
N VAL A 162 -8.34 10.67 9.87
CA VAL A 162 -7.76 11.91 9.32
C VAL A 162 -8.61 13.15 9.59
N GLY A 163 -9.79 12.99 10.19
CA GLY A 163 -10.70 14.08 10.51
C GLY A 163 -11.36 14.67 9.26
N ALA A 164 -11.79 13.82 8.33
CA ALA A 164 -12.39 14.24 7.07
C ALA A 164 -13.76 14.92 7.24
N GLY A 165 -14.43 14.74 8.38
CA GLY A 165 -15.76 15.28 8.62
C GLY A 165 -16.77 14.76 7.59
N SER A 166 -17.50 15.67 6.92
CA SER A 166 -18.45 15.32 5.86
C SER A 166 -17.80 15.04 4.50
N LYS A 167 -16.48 15.27 4.35
CA LYS A 167 -15.78 15.04 3.08
C LYS A 167 -15.64 13.54 2.82
N ARG A 168 -16.24 13.07 1.72
CA ARG A 168 -16.08 11.69 1.27
C ARG A 168 -14.66 11.47 0.73
N LEU A 169 -13.93 10.51 1.30
CA LEU A 169 -12.53 10.21 0.93
C LEU A 169 -12.42 9.25 -0.26
N CYS A 170 -13.43 8.40 -0.46
CA CYS A 170 -13.51 7.50 -1.59
C CYS A 170 -14.96 7.40 -2.10
N GLN A 171 -15.13 7.39 -3.42
CA GLN A 171 -16.44 7.24 -4.06
C GLN A 171 -17.10 5.89 -3.78
N PHE A 172 -16.32 4.84 -3.53
CA PHE A 172 -16.84 3.46 -3.42
C PHE A 172 -16.86 2.95 -1.98
N ILE A 173 -15.96 3.45 -1.12
CA ILE A 173 -15.82 2.99 0.27
C ILE A 173 -16.26 4.11 1.20
N PRO A 174 -17.22 3.88 2.12
CA PRO A 174 -17.65 4.91 3.05
C PRO A 174 -16.61 5.12 4.16
N ASN A 175 -16.57 6.35 4.67
CA ASN A 175 -15.54 6.80 5.62
C ASN A 175 -15.57 6.04 6.95
N ASP A 176 -16.69 5.45 7.36
CA ASP A 176 -16.85 4.70 8.61
C ASP A 176 -16.26 3.27 8.57
N ARG A 177 -15.79 2.82 7.40
CA ARG A 177 -15.17 1.51 7.18
C ARG A 177 -14.01 1.54 6.18
N ILE A 178 -13.34 2.68 6.06
CA ILE A 178 -12.27 2.89 5.07
C ILE A 178 -10.87 2.49 5.57
N GLU A 179 -10.69 2.39 6.89
CA GLU A 179 -9.40 2.06 7.50
C GLU A 179 -9.41 0.64 8.06
N TYR A 180 -8.47 -0.17 7.59
CA TYR A 180 -8.29 -1.55 7.99
C TYR A 180 -7.04 -1.66 8.87
N PHE A 181 -7.01 -2.65 9.75
CA PHE A 181 -5.83 -3.01 10.52
C PHE A 181 -5.72 -4.52 10.65
N THR A 182 -4.53 -5.01 11.00
CA THR A 182 -4.34 -6.42 11.31
C THR A 182 -4.16 -6.64 12.80
N LYS A 183 -4.79 -7.71 13.32
CA LYS A 183 -4.60 -8.24 14.67
C LYS A 183 -3.38 -9.18 14.75
N ALA A 184 -2.82 -9.57 13.61
CA ALA A 184 -1.64 -10.43 13.51
C ALA A 184 -0.61 -9.85 12.53
N ARG A 185 0.63 -9.61 12.98
CA ARG A 185 1.64 -8.89 12.18
C ARG A 185 2.01 -9.60 10.86
N ALA A 186 2.04 -10.93 10.86
CA ALA A 186 2.35 -11.75 9.68
C ALA A 186 1.14 -11.99 8.75
N ALA A 187 -0.01 -11.35 8.99
CA ALA A 187 -1.21 -11.48 8.18
C ALA A 187 -1.34 -10.40 7.09
N LEU A 188 -0.21 -9.84 6.66
CA LEU A 188 -0.13 -8.82 5.61
C LEU A 188 1.14 -9.03 4.77
N VAL A 189 0.98 -9.09 3.45
CA VAL A 189 2.08 -9.36 2.52
C VAL A 189 2.05 -8.33 1.39
N PRO A 190 3.10 -7.49 1.23
CA PRO A 190 3.20 -6.61 0.08
C PRO A 190 3.51 -7.43 -1.18
N TYR A 191 2.78 -7.19 -2.27
CA TYR A 191 2.99 -7.85 -3.55
C TYR A 191 3.10 -6.87 -4.74
N GLY A 192 2.91 -5.57 -4.49
CA GLY A 192 3.15 -4.54 -5.49
C GLY A 192 3.62 -3.24 -4.86
N LEU A 193 4.56 -2.58 -5.51
CA LEU A 193 4.89 -1.17 -5.25
C LEU A 193 4.12 -0.33 -6.26
N LEU A 194 3.10 0.38 -5.81
CA LEU A 194 2.35 1.32 -6.62
C LEU A 194 3.07 2.67 -6.63
N VAL A 195 3.29 3.21 -7.83
CA VAL A 195 3.93 4.50 -8.08
C VAL A 195 3.00 5.36 -8.93
N ARG A 196 2.90 6.64 -8.60
CA ARG A 196 2.18 7.63 -9.41
C ARG A 196 3.01 8.91 -9.52
N LEU A 197 3.00 9.50 -10.70
CA LEU A 197 3.46 10.87 -10.95
C LEU A 197 2.34 11.84 -10.53
N VAL A 198 2.64 12.83 -9.69
CA VAL A 198 1.66 13.75 -9.10
C VAL A 198 1.72 15.12 -9.76
#